data_AF-A0A836KZ49-F1
#
_entry.id   AF-A0A836KZ49-F1
#
_cell.length_a   1.000
_cell.length_b   1.000
_cell.length_c   1.000
_cell.angle_alpha   90.00
_cell.angle_beta   90.00
_cell.angle_gamma   90.00
#
_symmetry.space_group_name_H-M   'P 1'
#
loop_
_entity.id
_entity.type
_entity.pdbx_description
1 polymer ?
#
loop_
_entity_poly.entity_id
_entity_poly.type
_entity_poly.pdbx_seq_one_letter_code
_entity_poly.pdbx_strand_id
1 'polypeptide(L)'
;MAEGGVGGSDESFISFAFAVTSVVLIVLYIPWMIGKARRLVLYYQSTKKEQASMVNPLAELWDSATYIPRVLRAVAQDPVAIVAGAKVCTAEKVFFLRCVMPKFLKFVIRPRILVPMLWFVLFSSAMYASLTFDPHAILGLPTSASTAEIKKTYRALSKRYHPDHNKTEGARELYTQVRRAYKALVDREAFEEEEKNIQQFSVGVALPRFLTSREHDGLVLFGLLGLLIALPIYIWYTFTNDKKVPRLLWHIRFDKERVEHFLQHFGIPVDPKYVARRSSRRMILRTLIALNIVPPNVREDVVNSFPPIPDFVQRCIEAEKNATLFRNLGLDAKAVGALQSYMALNGVSIVDEYETANPHVGEEPKADDFQRIPLSAYRATRYLFQQHTVQVERALEELQAAMGGNVPSAKKLTNLHEELYNLLDAVYLRSEKPSKQLVMKLIAMPQRVSDIIDAIEPEMQLAYHRYYKNYMSQIQQQRRAARGGGAHQR
;
A
#
# COMPACT_ATOMS: atom_id res chain seq x y z
N MET A 1 0.78 38.96 -20.77
CA MET A 1 1.01 37.99 -19.68
C MET A 1 -0.20 38.06 -18.78
N ALA A 2 -1.07 37.07 -18.90
CA ALA A 2 -2.30 36.95 -18.13
C ALA A 2 -1.93 36.27 -16.80
N GLU A 3 -1.78 37.05 -15.74
CA GLU A 3 -1.80 36.52 -14.38
C GLU A 3 -3.26 36.55 -13.91
N GLY A 4 -3.81 35.36 -13.75
CA GLY A 4 -5.19 35.15 -13.35
C GLY A 4 -5.44 35.69 -11.95
N GLY A 5 -6.44 36.56 -11.84
CA GLY A 5 -6.99 37.01 -10.57
C GLY A 5 -7.62 35.84 -9.82
N VAL A 6 -7.06 35.53 -8.66
CA VAL A 6 -7.63 34.58 -7.70
C VAL A 6 -8.79 35.28 -6.99
N GLY A 7 -9.99 34.74 -7.17
CA GLY A 7 -11.23 35.28 -6.61
C GLY A 7 -11.31 35.12 -5.10
N GLY A 8 -12.03 36.04 -4.45
CA GLY A 8 -12.16 36.15 -2.99
C GLY A 8 -12.79 34.97 -2.23
N SER A 9 -13.10 33.85 -2.89
CA SER A 9 -13.45 32.59 -2.22
C SER A 9 -12.23 31.93 -1.57
N ASP A 10 -11.07 32.08 -2.19
CA ASP A 10 -9.91 31.23 -1.88
C ASP A 10 -9.20 31.72 -0.60
N GLU A 11 -9.17 33.02 -0.34
CA GLU A 11 -8.63 33.59 0.91
C GLU A 11 -9.42 33.19 2.15
N SER A 12 -10.76 33.24 2.06
CA SER A 12 -11.63 32.80 3.17
C SER A 12 -11.48 31.31 3.45
N PHE A 13 -11.33 30.50 2.39
CA PHE A 13 -11.11 29.07 2.49
C PHE A 13 -9.73 28.75 3.10
N ILE A 14 -8.67 29.46 2.68
CA ILE A 14 -7.31 29.29 3.22
C ILE A 14 -7.26 29.68 4.70
N SER A 15 -7.89 30.80 5.09
CA SER A 15 -7.96 31.25 6.49
C SER A 15 -8.75 30.26 7.37
N PHE A 16 -9.91 29.79 6.90
CA PHE A 16 -10.69 28.77 7.58
C PHE A 16 -9.94 27.44 7.70
N ALA A 17 -9.33 26.96 6.60
CA ALA A 17 -8.51 25.75 6.60
C ALA A 17 -7.31 25.89 7.53
N PHE A 18 -6.67 27.06 7.60
CA PHE A 18 -5.59 27.35 8.54
C PHE A 18 -6.06 27.31 10.00
N ALA A 19 -7.22 27.89 10.33
CA ALA A 19 -7.76 27.86 11.68
C ALA A 19 -8.10 26.42 12.12
N VAL A 20 -8.80 25.66 11.27
CA VAL A 20 -9.15 24.26 11.53
C VAL A 20 -7.90 23.40 11.66
N THR A 21 -6.92 23.53 10.76
CA THR A 21 -5.65 22.78 10.83
C THR A 21 -4.81 23.18 12.05
N SER A 22 -4.85 24.44 12.49
CA SER A 22 -4.19 24.91 13.70
C SER A 22 -4.82 24.30 14.97
N VAL A 23 -6.14 24.25 15.07
CA VAL A 23 -6.83 23.61 16.20
C VAL A 23 -6.55 22.11 16.22
N VAL A 24 -6.61 21.44 15.07
CA VAL A 24 -6.27 20.01 14.93
C VAL A 24 -4.80 19.77 15.29
N LEU A 25 -3.88 20.66 14.88
CA LEU A 25 -2.48 20.60 15.28
C LEU A 25 -2.38 20.68 16.81
N ILE A 26 -2.95 21.69 17.45
CA ILE A 26 -2.90 21.88 18.91
C ILE A 26 -3.45 20.66 19.65
N VAL A 27 -4.64 20.17 19.28
CA VAL A 27 -5.31 19.03 19.94
C VAL A 27 -4.53 17.72 19.77
N LEU A 28 -3.89 17.49 18.62
CA LEU A 28 -3.09 16.29 18.39
C LEU A 28 -1.66 16.38 18.95
N TYR A 29 -1.04 17.56 18.89
CA TYR A 29 0.37 17.74 19.22
C TYR A 29 0.62 17.99 20.69
N ILE A 30 -0.24 18.73 21.41
CA ILE A 30 -0.05 19.01 22.84
C ILE A 30 -0.05 17.72 23.68
N PRO A 31 -1.05 16.82 23.57
CA PRO A 31 -1.03 15.55 24.30
C PRO A 31 0.16 14.66 23.91
N TRP A 32 0.59 14.71 22.65
CA TRP A 32 1.75 13.97 22.18
C TRP A 32 3.06 14.51 22.77
N MET A 33 3.24 15.84 22.81
CA MET A 33 4.38 16.53 23.41
C MET A 33 4.46 16.23 24.92
N ILE A 34 3.33 16.31 25.63
CA ILE A 34 3.25 15.92 27.05
C ILE A 34 3.64 14.45 27.24
N GLY A 35 3.16 13.55 26.37
CA GLY A 35 3.51 12.13 26.42
C GLY A 35 4.99 11.83 26.16
N LYS A 36 5.65 12.60 25.28
CA LYS A 36 7.10 12.49 25.04
C LYS A 36 7.92 13.11 26.17
N ALA A 37 7.51 14.26 26.70
CA ALA A 37 8.12 14.87 27.89
C ALA A 37 8.04 13.91 29.09
N ARG A 38 6.88 13.29 29.32
CA ARG A 38 6.72 12.25 30.35
C ARG A 38 7.64 11.05 30.13
N ARG A 39 7.78 10.57 28.88
CA ARG A 39 8.71 9.47 28.56
C ARG A 39 10.17 9.84 28.78
N LEU A 40 10.56 11.07 28.47
CA LEU A 40 11.89 11.61 28.76
C LEU A 40 12.15 11.64 30.26
N VAL A 41 11.21 12.19 31.02
CA VAL A 41 11.30 12.24 32.49
C VAL A 41 11.40 10.82 33.07
N LEU A 42 10.54 9.90 32.65
CA LEU A 42 10.57 8.49 33.10
C LEU A 42 11.89 7.79 32.74
N TYR A 43 12.43 8.03 31.54
CA TYR A 43 13.72 7.45 31.11
C TYR A 43 14.88 7.93 31.98
N TYR A 44 14.98 9.25 32.23
CA TYR A 44 16.04 9.83 33.06
C TYR A 44 15.87 9.56 34.57
N GLN A 45 14.66 9.25 35.03
CA GLN A 45 14.39 8.83 36.40
C GLN A 45 14.59 7.30 36.62
N SER A 46 14.58 6.50 35.55
CA SER A 46 14.75 5.05 35.63
C SER A 46 16.20 4.63 35.89
N THR A 47 16.38 3.42 36.45
CA THR A 47 17.71 2.89 36.77
C THR A 47 18.49 2.54 35.51
N LYS A 48 19.84 2.56 35.54
CA LYS A 48 20.69 2.20 34.37
C LYS A 48 20.36 0.82 33.77
N LYS A 49 19.86 -0.12 34.58
CA LYS A 49 19.46 -1.46 34.13
C LYS A 49 18.13 -1.46 33.36
N GLU A 50 17.20 -0.59 33.74
CA GLU A 50 15.94 -0.35 33.00
C GLU A 50 16.16 0.52 31.77
N GLN A 51 17.08 1.49 31.82
CA GLN A 51 17.45 2.28 30.65
C GLN A 51 18.03 1.43 29.51
N ALA A 52 18.68 0.32 29.83
CA ALA A 52 19.23 -0.62 28.84
C ALA A 52 18.14 -1.43 28.10
N SER A 53 16.95 -1.59 28.69
CA SER A 53 15.80 -2.23 28.03
C SER A 53 14.85 -1.23 27.38
N MET A 54 15.00 0.06 27.66
CA MET A 54 14.21 1.15 27.07
C MET A 54 14.92 1.78 25.87
N VAL A 55 14.15 2.15 24.85
CA VAL A 55 14.66 2.93 23.71
C VAL A 55 14.88 4.38 24.16
N ASN A 56 16.08 4.92 23.93
CA ASN A 56 16.40 6.30 24.29
C ASN A 56 15.50 7.29 23.50
N PRO A 57 14.63 8.05 24.20
CA PRO A 57 13.66 8.93 23.55
C PRO A 57 14.30 10.14 22.85
N LEU A 58 15.45 10.63 23.31
CA LEU A 58 16.19 11.70 22.61
C LEU A 58 16.89 11.17 21.36
N ALA A 59 17.45 9.96 21.42
CA ALA A 59 18.03 9.33 20.24
C ALA A 59 16.98 9.11 19.15
N GLU A 60 15.77 8.68 19.53
CA GLU A 60 14.63 8.52 18.61
C GLU A 60 14.20 9.85 17.96
N LEU A 61 14.20 10.95 18.74
CA LEU A 61 13.92 12.30 18.23
C LEU A 61 15.02 12.79 17.29
N TRP A 62 16.29 12.57 17.66
CA TRP A 62 17.45 12.94 16.86
C TRP A 62 17.49 12.15 15.54
N ASP A 63 17.23 10.85 15.58
CA ASP A 63 17.12 10.03 14.37
C ASP A 63 15.98 10.50 13.48
N SER A 64 14.83 10.89 14.05
CA SER A 64 13.72 11.44 13.27
C SER A 64 14.07 12.78 12.61
N ALA A 65 14.75 13.68 13.34
CA ALA A 65 15.16 15.00 12.84
C ALA A 65 16.27 14.92 11.79
N THR A 66 17.22 14.00 11.98
CA THR A 66 18.35 13.81 11.06
C THR A 66 18.03 12.83 9.92
N TYR A 67 16.89 12.15 9.94
CA TYR A 67 16.47 11.21 8.90
C TYR A 67 16.40 11.88 7.53
N ILE A 68 15.68 13.00 7.40
CA ILE A 68 15.52 13.70 6.11
C ILE A 68 16.88 14.17 5.56
N PRO A 69 17.74 14.86 6.34
CA PRO A 69 19.10 15.18 5.91
C PRO A 69 19.95 13.96 5.53
N ARG A 70 19.85 12.85 6.26
CA ARG A 70 20.57 11.61 5.94
C ARG A 70 20.07 11.01 4.61
N VAL A 71 18.76 10.99 4.40
CA VAL A 71 18.14 10.52 3.15
C VAL A 71 18.57 11.41 1.99
N LEU A 72 18.49 12.74 2.13
CA LEU A 72 18.93 13.68 1.10
C LEU A 72 20.43 13.54 0.80
N ARG A 73 21.25 13.32 1.82
CA ARG A 73 22.68 13.05 1.64
C ARG A 73 22.93 11.74 0.89
N ALA A 74 22.22 10.67 1.25
CA ALA A 74 22.31 9.38 0.57
C ALA A 74 21.82 9.49 -0.90
N VAL A 75 20.78 10.30 -1.13
CA VAL A 75 20.25 10.62 -2.47
C VAL A 75 21.28 11.37 -3.31
N ALA A 76 21.97 12.33 -2.72
CA ALA A 76 23.02 13.10 -3.39
C ALA A 76 24.27 12.25 -3.69
N GLN A 77 24.56 11.24 -2.87
CA GLN A 77 25.72 10.37 -3.04
C GLN A 77 25.57 9.41 -4.22
N ASP A 78 24.41 8.76 -4.38
CA ASP A 78 24.18 7.75 -5.42
C ASP A 78 22.85 7.96 -6.18
N PRO A 79 22.75 8.96 -7.08
CA PRO A 79 21.52 9.23 -7.82
C PRO A 79 21.11 8.05 -8.73
N VAL A 80 22.08 7.29 -9.24
CA VAL A 80 21.85 6.11 -10.11
C VAL A 80 21.09 5.01 -9.37
N ALA A 81 21.37 4.81 -8.08
CA ALA A 81 20.68 3.81 -7.26
C ALA A 81 19.19 4.15 -7.11
N ILE A 82 18.85 5.44 -7.04
CA ILE A 82 17.47 5.91 -6.93
C ILE A 82 16.73 5.72 -8.24
N VAL A 83 17.35 6.05 -9.37
CA VAL A 83 16.74 5.82 -10.69
C VAL A 83 16.49 4.32 -10.91
N ALA A 84 17.43 3.47 -10.52
CA ALA A 84 17.26 2.01 -10.57
C ALA A 84 16.13 1.53 -9.65
N GLY A 85 16.09 1.99 -8.40
CA GLY A 85 15.01 1.66 -7.46
C GLY A 85 13.64 2.15 -7.93
N ALA A 86 13.58 3.35 -8.52
CA ALA A 86 12.37 3.90 -9.12
C ALA A 86 11.91 3.05 -10.31
N LYS A 87 12.84 2.64 -11.19
CA LYS A 87 12.54 1.73 -12.31
C LYS A 87 11.91 0.43 -11.82
N VAL A 88 12.49 -0.20 -10.79
CA VAL A 88 11.94 -1.42 -10.18
C VAL A 88 10.56 -1.16 -9.59
N CYS A 89 10.36 -0.06 -8.86
CA CYS A 89 9.05 0.30 -8.29
C CYS A 89 7.99 0.57 -9.38
N THR A 90 8.37 1.15 -10.51
CA THR A 90 7.45 1.41 -11.64
C THR A 90 7.11 0.13 -12.41
N ALA A 91 8.07 -0.78 -12.56
CA ALA A 91 7.83 -2.09 -13.17
C ALA A 91 6.94 -2.96 -12.26
N GLU A 92 7.22 -2.97 -10.97
CA GLU A 92 6.53 -3.79 -9.98
C GLU A 92 5.47 -3.00 -9.20
N LYS A 93 4.47 -2.48 -9.92
CA LYS A 93 3.39 -1.64 -9.34
C LYS A 93 2.70 -2.30 -8.13
N VAL A 94 2.45 -3.61 -8.21
CA VAL A 94 1.79 -4.36 -7.13
C VAL A 94 2.66 -4.43 -5.88
N PHE A 95 3.97 -4.70 -6.04
CA PHE A 95 4.92 -4.68 -4.92
C PHE A 95 5.02 -3.27 -4.35
N PHE A 96 5.19 -2.25 -5.20
CA PHE A 96 5.29 -0.87 -4.74
C PHE A 96 4.07 -0.46 -3.92
N LEU A 97 2.85 -0.65 -4.44
CA LEU A 97 1.61 -0.26 -3.77
C LEU A 97 1.33 -1.05 -2.48
N ARG A 98 1.79 -2.31 -2.36
CA ARG A 98 1.51 -3.15 -1.19
C ARG A 98 2.62 -3.17 -0.14
N CYS A 99 3.88 -3.14 -0.55
CA CYS A 99 5.02 -3.28 0.35
C CYS A 99 5.65 -1.93 0.72
N VAL A 100 5.88 -1.08 -0.29
CA VAL A 100 6.65 0.16 -0.12
C VAL A 100 5.72 1.33 0.24
N MET A 101 4.65 1.49 -0.53
CA MET A 101 3.69 2.57 -0.39
C MET A 101 3.06 2.62 1.00
N PRO A 102 2.65 1.52 1.66
CA PRO A 102 2.07 1.62 2.99
C PRO A 102 3.10 2.03 4.05
N LYS A 103 4.38 1.66 3.89
CA LYS A 103 5.46 2.14 4.78
C LYS A 103 5.70 3.64 4.56
N PHE A 104 5.68 4.09 3.30
CA PHE A 104 5.79 5.49 2.92
C PHE A 104 4.58 6.32 3.38
N LEU A 105 3.34 5.88 3.15
CA LEU A 105 2.13 6.54 3.64
C LEU A 105 2.07 6.56 5.17
N LYS A 106 2.44 5.47 5.86
CA LYS A 106 2.59 5.46 7.32
C LYS A 106 3.67 6.41 7.83
N PHE A 107 4.53 6.93 6.95
CA PHE A 107 5.54 7.93 7.26
C PHE A 107 5.05 9.34 6.91
N VAL A 108 4.58 9.57 5.67
CA VAL A 108 4.10 10.86 5.16
C VAL A 108 2.79 11.27 5.82
N ILE A 109 1.80 10.37 5.90
CA ILE A 109 0.51 10.59 6.57
C ILE A 109 0.66 10.40 8.08
N ARG A 110 1.87 10.42 8.65
CA ARG A 110 1.96 10.65 10.09
C ARG A 110 1.34 12.03 10.34
N PRO A 111 0.33 12.14 11.21
CA PRO A 111 -0.21 13.45 11.58
C PRO A 111 0.91 14.38 12.10
N ARG A 112 2.02 13.79 12.56
CA ARG A 112 3.23 14.46 13.05
C ARG A 112 4.09 15.15 11.98
N ILE A 113 3.93 14.84 10.69
CA ILE A 113 4.69 15.45 9.58
C ILE A 113 3.71 16.18 8.65
N LEU A 114 2.59 15.54 8.32
CA LEU A 114 1.60 16.11 7.42
C LEU A 114 0.91 17.34 7.99
N VAL A 115 0.53 17.35 9.28
CA VAL A 115 -0.19 18.50 9.87
C VAL A 115 0.75 19.72 10.00
N PRO A 116 2.01 19.60 10.46
CA PRO A 116 2.94 20.74 10.44
C PRO A 116 3.30 21.21 9.03
N MET A 117 3.47 20.30 8.07
CA MET A 117 3.75 20.66 6.67
C MET A 117 2.55 21.37 6.03
N LEU A 118 1.34 20.84 6.21
CA LEU A 118 0.10 21.46 5.75
C LEU A 118 -0.12 22.81 6.45
N TRP A 119 0.13 22.88 7.76
CA TRP A 119 0.08 24.13 8.51
C TRP A 119 1.09 25.14 7.99
N PHE A 120 2.32 24.74 7.68
CA PHE A 120 3.35 25.62 7.12
C PHE A 120 2.97 26.11 5.70
N VAL A 121 2.43 25.23 4.86
CA VAL A 121 1.95 25.61 3.51
C VAL A 121 0.76 26.56 3.61
N LEU A 122 -0.22 26.27 4.48
CA LEU A 122 -1.38 27.13 4.70
C LEU A 122 -1.00 28.45 5.38
N PHE A 123 -0.03 28.42 6.31
CA PHE A 123 0.53 29.62 6.94
C PHE A 123 1.27 30.49 5.93
N SER A 124 2.10 29.89 5.07
CA SER A 124 2.79 30.59 3.99
C SER A 124 1.80 31.21 3.01
N SER A 125 0.75 30.46 2.64
CA SER A 125 -0.32 30.94 1.76
C SER A 125 -1.14 32.05 2.43
N ALA A 126 -1.48 31.93 3.71
CA ALA A 126 -2.19 32.95 4.47
C ALA A 126 -1.34 34.20 4.69
N MET A 127 -0.04 34.05 4.94
CA MET A 127 0.93 35.14 5.01
C MET A 127 1.06 35.85 3.67
N TYR A 128 1.17 35.11 2.55
CA TYR A 128 1.21 35.68 1.22
C TYR A 128 -0.07 36.48 0.89
N ALA A 129 -1.24 35.97 1.24
CA ALA A 129 -2.51 36.70 1.11
C ALA A 129 -2.51 37.99 1.96
N SER A 130 -2.04 37.93 3.21
CA SER A 130 -1.95 39.10 4.07
C SER A 130 -0.93 40.17 3.60
N LEU A 131 0.13 39.75 2.91
CA LEU A 131 1.16 40.63 2.34
C LEU A 131 0.72 41.29 1.02
N THR A 132 -0.25 40.69 0.32
CA THR A 132 -0.72 41.18 -1.00
C THR A 132 -1.97 42.06 -0.92
N PHE A 133 -2.73 41.99 0.18
CA PHE A 133 -3.88 42.86 0.42
C PHE A 133 -3.50 44.13 1.20
N ASP A 134 -3.04 45.16 0.47
CA ASP A 134 -2.87 46.52 1.02
C ASP A 134 -4.01 47.44 0.55
N PRO A 135 -4.96 47.82 1.43
CA PRO A 135 -6.09 48.68 1.09
C PRO A 135 -5.70 50.05 0.53
N HIS A 136 -4.56 50.61 0.96
CA HIS A 136 -4.07 51.90 0.47
C HIS A 136 -3.50 51.76 -0.95
N ALA A 137 -2.73 50.70 -1.20
CA ALA A 137 -2.21 50.39 -2.53
C ALA A 137 -3.33 50.10 -3.55
N ILE A 138 -4.39 49.38 -3.15
CA ILE A 138 -5.55 49.08 -4.01
C ILE A 138 -6.29 50.36 -4.43
N LEU A 139 -6.37 51.36 -3.55
CA LEU A 139 -6.95 52.67 -3.85
C LEU A 139 -5.97 53.64 -4.51
N GLY A 140 -4.69 53.26 -4.65
CA GLY A 140 -3.62 54.09 -5.20
C GLY A 140 -3.28 55.30 -4.32
N LEU A 141 -3.46 55.18 -3.00
CA LEU A 141 -3.23 56.26 -2.03
C LEU A 141 -2.05 55.95 -1.11
N PRO A 142 -1.35 56.97 -0.59
CA PRO A 142 -0.37 56.76 0.48
C PRO A 142 -1.07 56.37 1.79
N THR A 143 -0.35 55.71 2.69
CA THR A 143 -0.84 55.31 4.03
C THR A 143 -1.20 56.50 4.93
N SER A 144 -0.74 57.72 4.60
CA SER A 144 -1.07 58.98 5.26
C SER A 144 -2.33 59.68 4.71
N ALA A 145 -3.01 59.09 3.72
CA ALA A 145 -4.17 59.71 3.09
C ALA A 145 -5.32 59.91 4.08
N SER A 146 -5.96 61.08 4.01
CA SER A 146 -7.09 61.41 4.89
C SER A 146 -8.36 60.64 4.50
N THR A 147 -9.28 60.48 5.45
CA THR A 147 -10.59 59.82 5.20
C THR A 147 -11.40 60.50 4.09
N ALA A 148 -11.21 61.81 3.89
CA ALA A 148 -11.81 62.57 2.80
C ALA A 148 -11.23 62.19 1.43
N GLU A 149 -9.91 61.97 1.36
CA GLU A 149 -9.22 61.53 0.13
C GLU A 149 -9.61 60.10 -0.23
N ILE A 150 -9.67 59.20 0.76
CA ILE A 150 -10.12 57.81 0.60
C ILE A 150 -11.56 57.75 0.05
N LYS A 151 -12.47 58.59 0.55
CA LYS A 151 -13.84 58.73 0.05
C LYS A 151 -13.90 59.24 -1.39
N LYS A 152 -13.02 60.19 -1.74
CA LYS A 152 -12.99 60.81 -3.07
C LYS A 152 -12.48 59.84 -4.13
N THR A 153 -11.36 59.15 -3.88
CA THR A 153 -10.80 58.14 -4.81
C THR A 153 -11.71 56.93 -4.94
N TYR A 154 -12.32 56.45 -3.85
CA TYR A 154 -13.31 55.38 -3.93
C TYR A 154 -14.48 55.72 -4.85
N ARG A 155 -15.07 56.91 -4.75
CA ARG A 155 -16.17 57.34 -5.63
C ARG A 155 -15.74 57.37 -7.10
N ALA A 156 -14.53 57.84 -7.37
CA ALA A 156 -13.98 57.91 -8.73
C ALA A 156 -13.74 56.51 -9.33
N LEU A 157 -13.10 55.62 -8.58
CA LEU A 157 -12.82 54.24 -9.01
C LEU A 157 -14.10 53.40 -9.11
N SER A 158 -15.03 53.57 -8.17
CA SER A 158 -16.33 52.89 -8.18
C SER A 158 -17.14 53.21 -9.42
N LYS A 159 -17.18 54.49 -9.84
CA LYS A 159 -17.87 54.91 -11.06
C LYS A 159 -17.21 54.34 -12.32
N ARG A 160 -15.87 54.24 -12.32
CA ARG A 160 -15.07 53.76 -13.46
C ARG A 160 -15.19 52.25 -13.66
N TYR A 161 -15.31 51.48 -12.59
CA TYR A 161 -15.37 50.02 -12.63
C TYR A 161 -16.78 49.47 -12.34
N HIS A 162 -17.81 50.32 -12.22
CA HIS A 162 -19.17 49.87 -11.93
C HIS A 162 -19.65 48.85 -13.00
N PRO A 163 -20.17 47.67 -12.60
CA PRO A 163 -20.52 46.60 -13.54
C PRO A 163 -21.63 46.99 -14.52
N ASP A 164 -22.47 47.97 -14.17
CA ASP A 164 -23.51 48.48 -15.08
C ASP A 164 -22.95 49.33 -16.23
N HIS A 165 -21.83 50.02 -16.01
CA HIS A 165 -21.25 50.95 -16.98
C HIS A 165 -19.99 50.40 -17.65
N ASN A 166 -19.31 49.44 -17.02
CA ASN A 166 -18.08 48.85 -17.52
C ASN A 166 -18.21 47.31 -17.59
N LYS A 167 -18.30 46.80 -18.83
CA LYS A 167 -18.47 45.36 -19.13
C LYS A 167 -17.17 44.67 -19.53
N THR A 168 -16.01 45.29 -19.37
CA THR A 168 -14.72 44.65 -19.67
C THR A 168 -14.48 43.47 -18.72
N GLU A 169 -13.91 42.38 -19.24
CA GLU A 169 -13.45 41.25 -18.43
C GLU A 169 -12.48 41.76 -17.35
N GLY A 170 -12.84 41.61 -16.08
CA GLY A 170 -12.08 42.11 -14.92
C GLY A 170 -12.63 43.38 -14.23
N ALA A 171 -13.56 44.14 -14.83
CA ALA A 171 -14.12 45.35 -14.19
C ALA A 171 -14.90 45.03 -12.91
N ARG A 172 -15.65 43.91 -12.91
CA ARG A 172 -16.41 43.43 -11.75
C ARG A 172 -15.49 43.03 -10.58
N GLU A 173 -14.33 42.46 -10.89
CA GLU A 173 -13.35 42.05 -9.89
C GLU A 173 -12.65 43.27 -9.27
N LEU A 174 -12.19 44.21 -10.11
CA LEU A 174 -11.60 45.47 -9.68
C LEU A 174 -12.57 46.30 -8.83
N TYR A 175 -13.84 46.36 -9.22
CA TYR A 175 -14.88 47.04 -8.43
C TYR A 175 -15.05 46.43 -7.04
N THR A 176 -15.02 45.09 -6.96
CA THR A 176 -15.15 44.36 -5.69
C THR A 176 -13.94 44.62 -4.79
N GLN A 177 -12.72 44.61 -5.34
CA GLN A 177 -11.48 44.90 -4.60
C GLN A 177 -11.45 46.36 -4.09
N VAL A 178 -11.80 47.33 -4.94
CA VAL A 178 -11.89 48.76 -4.58
C VAL A 178 -12.92 48.99 -3.47
N ARG A 179 -14.08 48.32 -3.54
CA ARG A 179 -15.11 48.38 -2.49
C ARG A 179 -14.65 47.77 -1.18
N ARG A 180 -13.93 46.64 -1.23
CA ARG A 180 -13.34 45.98 -0.06
C ARG A 180 -12.30 46.88 0.62
N ALA A 181 -11.39 47.47 -0.15
CA ALA A 181 -10.35 48.37 0.33
C ALA A 181 -10.92 49.64 0.98
N TYR A 182 -11.92 50.28 0.35
CA TYR A 182 -12.57 51.47 0.92
C TYR A 182 -13.27 51.18 2.26
N LYS A 183 -13.98 50.05 2.36
CA LYS A 183 -14.66 49.66 3.60
C LYS A 183 -13.67 49.35 4.73
N ALA A 184 -12.58 48.63 4.43
CA ALA A 184 -11.54 48.32 5.40
C ALA A 184 -10.87 49.56 6.01
N LEU A 185 -10.82 50.68 5.28
CA LEU A 185 -10.21 51.94 5.72
C LEU A 185 -11.18 52.90 6.42
N VAL A 186 -12.48 52.84 6.11
CA VAL A 186 -13.46 53.82 6.62
C VAL A 186 -14.29 53.30 7.79
N ASP A 187 -14.55 51.99 7.86
CA ASP A 187 -15.46 51.43 8.86
C ASP A 187 -15.04 50.00 9.24
N ARG A 188 -14.11 49.88 10.20
CA ARG A 188 -13.57 48.57 10.62
C ARG A 188 -14.64 47.66 11.23
N GLU A 189 -15.56 48.21 12.04
CA GLU A 189 -16.60 47.43 12.72
C GLU A 189 -17.67 46.89 11.75
N ALA A 190 -18.14 47.73 10.83
CA ALA A 190 -19.12 47.31 9.81
C ALA A 190 -18.50 46.35 8.78
N PHE A 191 -17.20 46.45 8.50
CA PHE A 191 -16.48 45.52 7.64
C PHE A 191 -16.41 44.12 8.25
N GLU A 192 -16.12 44.01 9.55
CA GLU A 192 -16.11 42.72 10.27
C GLU A 192 -17.49 42.05 10.34
N GLU A 193 -18.58 42.82 10.47
CA GLU A 193 -19.95 42.29 10.46
C GLU A 193 -20.42 41.84 9.07
N GLU A 194 -20.02 42.53 8.00
CA GLU A 194 -20.40 42.15 6.64
C GLU A 194 -19.56 40.96 6.12
N GLU A 195 -18.29 40.84 6.52
CA GLU A 195 -17.46 39.66 6.23
C GLU A 195 -18.02 38.40 6.90
N LYS A 196 -18.54 38.50 8.14
CA LYS A 196 -19.30 37.42 8.80
C LYS A 196 -20.55 37.01 8.01
N ASN A 197 -21.26 37.95 7.39
CA ASN A 197 -22.45 37.68 6.58
C ASN A 197 -22.12 37.10 5.19
N ILE A 198 -21.01 37.50 4.57
CA ILE A 198 -20.58 36.98 3.26
C ILE A 198 -20.05 35.54 3.38
N GLN A 199 -19.36 35.20 4.48
CA GLN A 199 -18.98 33.81 4.78
C GLN A 199 -20.20 32.87 4.87
N GLN A 200 -21.38 33.40 5.18
CA GLN A 200 -22.63 32.66 5.28
C GLN A 200 -23.25 32.31 3.91
N PHE A 201 -22.75 32.88 2.80
CA PHE A 201 -23.36 32.74 1.46
C PHE A 201 -22.51 32.01 0.40
N SER A 202 -21.38 31.40 0.76
CA SER A 202 -20.52 30.69 -0.22
C SER A 202 -20.24 29.22 0.10
N VAL A 203 -21.22 28.45 0.59
CA VAL A 203 -21.17 26.98 0.49
C VAL A 203 -22.08 26.55 -0.66
N GLY A 204 -21.55 26.69 -1.87
CA GLY A 204 -22.18 26.21 -3.10
C GLY A 204 -22.06 24.70 -3.25
N VAL A 205 -22.76 23.94 -2.41
CA VAL A 205 -23.14 22.54 -2.70
C VAL A 205 -24.61 22.41 -2.30
N ALA A 206 -25.48 22.11 -3.25
CA ALA A 206 -26.92 22.01 -3.03
C ALA A 206 -27.24 20.87 -2.04
N LEU A 207 -27.40 21.21 -0.77
CA LEU A 207 -27.86 20.30 0.28
C LEU A 207 -29.38 20.49 0.53
N PRO A 208 -30.14 19.40 0.75
CA PRO A 208 -31.60 19.47 0.95
C PRO A 208 -32.01 20.33 2.16
N ARG A 209 -33.16 21.02 2.06
CA ARG A 209 -33.69 21.99 3.07
C ARG A 209 -33.90 21.45 4.49
N PHE A 210 -33.82 20.14 4.72
CA PHE A 210 -33.92 19.56 6.07
C PHE A 210 -32.59 19.64 6.85
N LEU A 211 -31.47 19.97 6.20
CA LEU A 211 -30.13 20.11 6.80
C LEU A 211 -29.76 21.57 7.12
N THR A 212 -30.67 22.53 6.95
CA THR A 212 -30.44 23.98 7.07
C THR A 212 -31.23 24.65 8.21
N SER A 213 -31.77 23.87 9.16
CA SER A 213 -32.55 24.41 10.28
C SER A 213 -31.68 24.69 11.52
N ARG A 214 -31.57 26.00 11.80
CA ARG A 214 -30.83 26.77 12.83
C ARG A 214 -30.49 26.19 14.21
N GLU A 215 -31.02 25.06 14.67
CA GLU A 215 -30.88 24.67 16.09
C GLU A 215 -29.92 23.49 16.34
N HIS A 216 -29.61 22.67 15.33
CA HIS A 216 -28.75 21.50 15.51
C HIS A 216 -27.64 21.35 14.46
N ASP A 217 -27.31 22.41 13.71
CA ASP A 217 -26.35 22.39 12.60
C ASP A 217 -25.00 21.77 13.00
N GLY A 218 -24.46 22.13 14.17
CA GLY A 218 -23.21 21.56 14.67
C GLY A 218 -23.32 20.06 14.99
N LEU A 219 -24.40 19.66 15.68
CA LEU A 219 -24.62 18.27 16.09
C LEU A 219 -24.89 17.34 14.90
N VAL A 220 -25.63 17.81 13.90
CA VAL A 220 -25.90 17.05 12.68
C VAL A 220 -24.63 16.90 11.85
N LEU A 221 -23.82 17.96 11.72
CA LEU A 221 -22.54 17.91 11.01
C LEU A 221 -21.53 16.98 11.72
N PHE A 222 -21.45 17.05 13.06
CA PHE A 222 -20.64 16.14 13.87
C PHE A 222 -21.13 14.69 13.79
N GLY A 223 -22.45 14.47 13.72
CA GLY A 223 -23.05 13.15 13.54
C GLY A 223 -22.75 12.56 12.16
N LEU A 224 -22.84 13.38 11.09
CA LEU A 224 -22.52 12.98 9.72
C LEU A 224 -21.03 12.72 9.54
N LEU A 225 -20.17 13.57 10.11
CA LEU A 225 -18.71 13.38 10.12
C LEU A 225 -18.32 12.16 10.96
N GLY A 226 -18.97 11.98 12.11
CA GLY A 226 -18.83 10.80 12.96
C GLY A 226 -19.22 9.53 12.22
N LEU A 227 -20.31 9.54 11.44
CA LEU A 227 -20.74 8.41 10.61
C LEU A 227 -19.80 8.19 9.43
N LEU A 228 -19.32 9.26 8.78
CA LEU A 228 -18.33 9.21 7.69
C LEU A 228 -16.97 8.67 8.16
N ILE A 229 -16.62 8.83 9.43
CA ILE A 229 -15.37 8.29 10.01
C ILE A 229 -15.61 6.90 10.63
N ALA A 230 -16.71 6.72 11.37
CA ALA A 230 -17.03 5.48 12.07
C ALA A 230 -17.44 4.37 11.11
N LEU A 231 -18.13 4.67 10.01
CA LEU A 231 -18.54 3.66 9.02
C LEU A 231 -17.32 3.01 8.33
N PRO A 232 -16.32 3.75 7.82
CA PRO A 232 -15.08 3.15 7.33
C PRO A 232 -14.29 2.41 8.43
N ILE A 233 -14.24 2.92 9.66
CA ILE A 233 -13.56 2.24 10.78
C ILE A 233 -14.28 0.94 11.16
N TYR A 234 -15.61 0.93 11.16
CA TYR A 234 -16.44 -0.24 11.45
C TYR A 234 -16.38 -1.28 10.32
N ILE A 235 -16.44 -0.85 9.06
CA ILE A 235 -16.21 -1.71 7.89
C ILE A 235 -14.78 -2.27 7.95
N TRP A 236 -13.78 -1.44 8.26
CA TRP A 236 -12.41 -1.89 8.43
C TRP A 236 -12.30 -2.92 9.58
N TYR A 237 -12.92 -2.67 10.73
CA TYR A 237 -12.92 -3.57 11.88
C TYR A 237 -13.58 -4.92 11.57
N THR A 238 -14.77 -4.90 10.95
CA THR A 238 -15.51 -6.11 10.57
C THR A 238 -14.78 -6.92 9.49
N PHE A 239 -14.17 -6.27 8.49
CA PHE A 239 -13.36 -6.97 7.47
C PHE A 239 -12.00 -7.46 7.97
N THR A 240 -11.50 -6.95 9.10
CA THR A 240 -10.16 -7.28 9.59
C THR A 240 -10.12 -8.51 10.50
N ASN A 241 -11.24 -8.87 11.14
CA ASN A 241 -11.22 -9.85 12.24
C ASN A 241 -11.07 -11.33 11.83
N ASP A 242 -11.65 -11.79 10.70
CA ASP A 242 -11.72 -13.25 10.42
C ASP A 242 -10.76 -13.79 9.33
N LYS A 243 -9.96 -12.94 8.68
CA LYS A 243 -9.11 -13.38 7.55
C LYS A 243 -7.60 -13.32 7.82
N LYS A 244 -7.15 -13.48 9.06
CA LYS A 244 -5.70 -13.41 9.39
C LYS A 244 -4.89 -14.49 8.68
N VAL A 245 -5.25 -15.77 8.82
CA VAL A 245 -4.50 -16.89 8.21
C VAL A 245 -4.54 -16.86 6.67
N PRO A 246 -5.70 -16.68 6.00
CA PRO A 246 -5.74 -16.54 4.54
C PRO A 246 -4.91 -15.36 4.03
N ARG A 247 -4.90 -14.24 4.78
CA ARG A 247 -4.07 -13.08 4.45
C ARG A 247 -2.58 -13.39 4.58
N LEU A 248 -2.16 -14.07 5.65
CA LEU A 248 -0.75 -14.46 5.85
C LEU A 248 -0.28 -15.40 4.73
N LEU A 249 -1.08 -16.42 4.40
CA LEU A 249 -0.78 -17.32 3.29
C LEU A 249 -0.67 -16.60 1.96
N TRP A 250 -1.54 -15.63 1.72
CA TRP A 250 -1.48 -14.84 0.51
C TRP A 250 -0.13 -14.10 0.38
N HIS A 251 0.41 -13.53 1.48
CA HIS A 251 1.73 -12.90 1.47
C HIS A 251 2.85 -13.90 1.17
N ILE A 252 2.79 -15.09 1.75
CA ILE A 252 3.79 -16.15 1.52
C ILE A 252 3.71 -16.65 0.08
N ARG A 253 2.52 -16.89 -0.46
CA ARG A 253 2.33 -17.36 -1.84
C ARG A 253 2.81 -16.33 -2.87
N PHE A 254 2.63 -15.05 -2.56
CA PHE A 254 3.09 -13.97 -3.41
C PHE A 254 4.61 -13.99 -3.63
N ASP A 255 5.36 -14.60 -2.70
CA ASP A 255 6.81 -14.78 -2.81
C ASP A 255 7.24 -15.55 -4.07
N LYS A 256 6.46 -16.53 -4.52
CA LYS A 256 6.76 -17.32 -5.73
C LYS A 256 7.01 -16.45 -6.96
N GLU A 257 6.05 -15.57 -7.25
CA GLU A 257 6.11 -14.70 -8.43
C GLU A 257 7.11 -13.56 -8.20
N ARG A 258 7.22 -13.07 -6.96
CA ARG A 258 8.09 -11.95 -6.64
C ARG A 258 9.56 -12.31 -6.77
N VAL A 259 10.00 -13.46 -6.24
CA VAL A 259 11.40 -13.88 -6.35
C VAL A 259 11.80 -13.97 -7.82
N GLU A 260 10.98 -14.61 -8.66
CA GLU A 260 11.22 -14.70 -10.11
C GLU A 260 11.41 -13.32 -10.75
N HIS A 261 10.46 -12.40 -10.51
CA HIS A 261 10.51 -11.04 -11.05
C HIS A 261 11.75 -10.27 -10.56
N PHE A 262 12.09 -10.37 -9.27
CA PHE A 262 13.27 -9.70 -8.72
C PHE A 262 14.57 -10.27 -9.30
N LEU A 263 14.66 -11.58 -9.54
CA LEU A 263 15.79 -12.17 -10.25
C LEU A 263 15.95 -11.63 -11.68
N GLN A 264 14.84 -11.41 -12.40
CA GLN A 264 14.88 -10.72 -13.69
C GLN A 264 15.39 -9.28 -13.57
N HIS A 265 14.99 -8.53 -12.53
CA HIS A 265 15.55 -7.19 -12.26
C HIS A 265 17.04 -7.22 -11.88
N PHE A 266 17.53 -8.34 -11.36
CA PHE A 266 18.96 -8.64 -11.20
C PHE A 266 19.61 -9.16 -12.49
N GLY A 267 18.91 -9.16 -13.63
CA GLY A 267 19.43 -9.63 -14.92
C GLY A 267 19.71 -11.13 -14.98
N ILE A 268 19.10 -11.91 -14.09
CA ILE A 268 19.19 -13.37 -14.06
C ILE A 268 18.07 -13.93 -14.93
N PRO A 269 18.37 -14.79 -15.93
CA PRO A 269 17.36 -15.38 -16.78
C PRO A 269 16.49 -16.37 -16.00
N VAL A 270 15.26 -16.56 -16.45
CA VAL A 270 14.36 -17.57 -15.86
C VAL A 270 14.65 -18.93 -16.52
N ASP A 271 14.59 -20.00 -15.73
CA ASP A 271 14.69 -21.36 -16.26
C ASP A 271 13.51 -21.66 -17.21
N PRO A 272 13.77 -21.93 -18.51
CA PRO A 272 12.73 -22.28 -19.47
C PRO A 272 11.88 -23.49 -19.05
N LYS A 273 12.50 -24.47 -18.38
CA LYS A 273 11.80 -25.68 -17.89
C LYS A 273 10.81 -25.33 -16.77
N TYR A 274 11.18 -24.40 -15.90
CA TYR A 274 10.31 -23.91 -14.84
C TYR A 274 9.10 -23.14 -15.41
N VAL A 275 9.35 -22.24 -16.38
CA VAL A 275 8.29 -21.47 -17.06
C VAL A 275 7.33 -22.41 -17.79
N ALA A 276 7.86 -23.37 -18.55
CA ALA A 276 7.09 -24.38 -19.25
C ALA A 276 6.17 -25.16 -18.30
N ARG A 277 6.71 -25.65 -17.18
CA ARG A 277 5.93 -26.39 -16.16
C ARG A 277 4.80 -25.54 -15.57
N ARG A 278 5.05 -24.26 -15.29
CA ARG A 278 4.04 -23.33 -14.76
C ARG A 278 2.97 -22.97 -15.79
N SER A 279 3.38 -22.64 -17.01
CA SER A 279 2.49 -22.35 -18.15
C SER A 279 1.58 -23.55 -18.45
N SER A 280 2.18 -24.75 -18.43
CA SER A 280 1.47 -26.02 -18.57
C SER A 280 0.33 -26.17 -17.56
N ARG A 281 0.63 -25.98 -16.26
CA ARG A 281 -0.35 -26.07 -15.18
C ARG A 281 -1.48 -25.06 -15.32
N ARG A 282 -1.16 -23.82 -15.72
CA ARG A 282 -2.16 -22.76 -15.93
C ARG A 282 -3.14 -23.11 -17.03
N MET A 283 -2.68 -23.65 -18.15
CA MET A 283 -3.60 -24.07 -19.23
C MET A 283 -4.48 -25.23 -18.78
N ILE A 284 -3.90 -26.25 -18.13
CA ILE A 284 -4.68 -27.39 -17.61
C ILE A 284 -5.78 -26.90 -16.65
N LEU A 285 -5.43 -26.01 -15.71
CA LEU A 285 -6.40 -25.44 -14.79
C LEU A 285 -7.49 -24.63 -15.52
N ARG A 286 -7.12 -23.80 -16.51
CA ARG A 286 -8.09 -23.06 -17.32
C ARG A 286 -9.06 -24.00 -18.05
N THR A 287 -8.56 -25.09 -18.62
CA THR A 287 -9.40 -26.09 -19.28
C THR A 287 -10.33 -26.79 -18.30
N LEU A 288 -9.85 -27.17 -17.12
CA LEU A 288 -10.69 -27.77 -16.07
C LEU A 288 -11.79 -26.83 -15.58
N ILE A 289 -11.49 -25.53 -15.47
CA ILE A 289 -12.47 -24.48 -15.12
C ILE A 289 -13.49 -24.29 -16.25
N ALA A 290 -13.04 -24.22 -17.50
CA ALA A 290 -13.92 -24.05 -18.66
C ALA A 290 -14.92 -25.20 -18.80
N LEU A 291 -14.52 -26.42 -18.43
CA LEU A 291 -15.37 -27.61 -18.42
C LEU A 291 -16.24 -27.75 -17.15
N ASN A 292 -16.21 -26.77 -16.24
CA ASN A 292 -16.88 -26.82 -14.93
C ASN A 292 -16.53 -28.07 -14.09
N ILE A 293 -15.36 -28.66 -14.31
CA ILE A 293 -14.85 -29.78 -13.49
C ILE A 293 -14.34 -29.23 -12.15
N VAL A 294 -13.80 -28.01 -12.19
CA VAL A 294 -13.19 -27.33 -11.05
C VAL A 294 -13.77 -25.91 -10.96
N PRO A 295 -14.09 -25.40 -9.75
CA PRO A 295 -14.64 -24.05 -9.60
C PRO A 295 -13.67 -22.94 -10.07
N PRO A 296 -14.17 -21.76 -10.49
CA PRO A 296 -13.36 -20.70 -11.11
C PRO A 296 -12.30 -20.07 -10.19
N ASN A 297 -12.47 -20.20 -8.87
CA ASN A 297 -11.53 -19.66 -7.87
C ASN A 297 -10.57 -20.72 -7.32
N VAL A 298 -10.37 -21.83 -8.04
CA VAL A 298 -9.44 -22.87 -7.62
C VAL A 298 -8.00 -22.47 -7.91
N ARG A 299 -7.15 -22.88 -6.98
CA ARG A 299 -5.73 -22.58 -6.93
C ARG A 299 -4.95 -23.44 -7.93
N GLU A 300 -3.83 -22.91 -8.41
CA GLU A 300 -2.89 -23.62 -9.29
C GLU A 300 -2.22 -24.84 -8.66
N ASP A 301 -2.19 -24.94 -7.32
CA ASP A 301 -1.54 -26.07 -6.64
C ASP A 301 -2.29 -27.41 -6.81
N VAL A 302 -3.58 -27.36 -7.12
CA VAL A 302 -4.40 -28.56 -7.38
C VAL A 302 -3.89 -29.34 -8.58
N VAL A 303 -3.28 -28.65 -9.55
CA VAL A 303 -2.72 -29.27 -10.75
C VAL A 303 -1.23 -29.58 -10.62
N ASN A 304 -0.65 -29.51 -9.41
CA ASN A 304 0.79 -29.76 -9.23
C ASN A 304 1.21 -31.19 -9.57
N SER A 305 0.32 -32.16 -9.34
CA SER A 305 0.50 -33.59 -9.64
C SER A 305 0.20 -33.97 -11.09
N PHE A 306 -0.33 -33.04 -11.89
CA PHE A 306 -0.70 -33.32 -13.27
C PHE A 306 0.55 -33.34 -14.18
N PRO A 307 0.56 -34.19 -15.22
CA PRO A 307 1.64 -34.21 -16.20
C PRO A 307 1.65 -32.92 -17.04
N PRO A 308 2.75 -32.64 -17.78
CA PRO A 308 2.81 -31.54 -18.73
C PRO A 308 1.69 -31.60 -19.78
N ILE A 309 1.26 -30.46 -20.34
CA ILE A 309 0.14 -30.36 -21.29
C ILE A 309 0.22 -31.39 -22.42
N PRO A 310 1.35 -31.57 -23.13
CA PRO A 310 1.37 -32.51 -24.25
C PRO A 310 1.06 -33.95 -23.81
N ASP A 311 1.66 -34.39 -22.70
CA ASP A 311 1.42 -35.71 -22.11
C ASP A 311 0.02 -35.80 -21.50
N PHE A 312 -0.48 -34.72 -20.88
CA PHE A 312 -1.83 -34.65 -20.34
C PHE A 312 -2.90 -34.82 -21.42
N VAL A 313 -2.77 -34.10 -22.54
CA VAL A 313 -3.67 -34.20 -23.69
C VAL A 313 -3.67 -35.62 -24.25
N GLN A 314 -2.49 -36.21 -24.44
CA GLN A 314 -2.35 -37.58 -24.92
C GLN A 314 -3.05 -38.58 -23.98
N ARG A 315 -2.83 -38.47 -22.67
CA ARG A 315 -3.47 -39.33 -21.66
C ARG A 315 -4.98 -39.13 -21.58
N CYS A 316 -5.48 -37.93 -21.83
CA CYS A 316 -6.92 -37.65 -21.89
C CYS A 316 -7.59 -38.27 -23.13
N ILE A 317 -6.90 -38.32 -24.27
CA ILE A 317 -7.39 -39.00 -25.47
C ILE A 317 -7.45 -40.52 -25.21
N GLU A 318 -6.41 -41.07 -24.58
CA GLU A 318 -6.35 -42.47 -24.15
C GLU A 318 -6.92 -42.70 -22.74
N ALA A 319 -8.08 -42.13 -22.45
CA ALA A 319 -8.67 -42.13 -21.10
C ALA A 319 -8.87 -43.54 -20.52
N GLU A 320 -9.26 -44.50 -21.35
CA GLU A 320 -9.50 -45.90 -20.94
C GLU A 320 -8.22 -46.59 -20.43
N LYS A 321 -7.08 -46.34 -21.09
CA LYS A 321 -5.77 -46.89 -20.68
C LYS A 321 -5.25 -46.23 -19.39
N ASN A 322 -5.62 -44.97 -19.16
CA ASN A 322 -5.12 -44.13 -18.07
C ASN A 322 -6.12 -43.96 -16.91
N ALA A 323 -7.14 -44.81 -16.80
CA ALA A 323 -8.21 -44.69 -15.80
C ALA A 323 -7.69 -44.66 -14.34
N THR A 324 -6.59 -45.36 -14.05
CA THR A 324 -5.94 -45.36 -12.73
C THR A 324 -5.33 -44.00 -12.38
N LEU A 325 -4.74 -43.31 -13.36
CA LEU A 325 -4.17 -41.97 -13.18
C LEU A 325 -5.27 -40.96 -12.87
N PHE A 326 -6.36 -40.95 -13.63
CA PHE A 326 -7.47 -40.02 -13.39
C PHE A 326 -8.17 -40.25 -12.05
N ARG A 327 -8.25 -41.51 -11.61
CA ARG A 327 -8.73 -41.83 -10.26
C ARG A 327 -7.80 -41.29 -9.17
N ASN A 328 -6.49 -41.40 -9.34
CA ASN A 328 -5.50 -40.84 -8.42
C ASN A 328 -5.52 -39.30 -8.39
N LEU A 329 -5.89 -38.67 -9.50
CA LEU A 329 -6.12 -37.23 -9.60
C LEU A 329 -7.48 -36.78 -9.03
N GLY A 330 -8.32 -37.72 -8.58
CA GLY A 330 -9.62 -37.43 -7.97
C GLY A 330 -10.69 -36.99 -8.97
N LEU A 331 -10.59 -37.39 -10.24
CA LEU A 331 -11.54 -37.05 -11.28
C LEU A 331 -12.62 -38.13 -11.42
N ASP A 332 -13.89 -37.70 -11.39
CA ASP A 332 -15.05 -38.57 -11.58
C ASP A 332 -15.15 -39.05 -13.04
N ALA A 333 -15.79 -40.21 -13.26
CA ALA A 333 -15.98 -40.78 -14.60
C ALA A 333 -16.67 -39.81 -15.58
N LYS A 334 -17.61 -38.99 -15.10
CA LYS A 334 -18.27 -37.95 -15.89
C LYS A 334 -17.31 -36.84 -16.32
N ALA A 335 -16.41 -36.42 -15.43
CA ALA A 335 -15.40 -35.41 -15.71
C ALA A 335 -14.37 -35.94 -16.72
N VAL A 336 -13.96 -37.21 -16.59
CA VAL A 336 -13.07 -37.87 -17.55
C VAL A 336 -13.69 -37.96 -18.94
N GLY A 337 -14.97 -38.33 -19.06
CA GLY A 337 -15.67 -38.36 -20.35
C GLY A 337 -15.80 -36.98 -21.00
N ALA A 338 -16.07 -35.94 -20.21
CA ALA A 338 -16.10 -34.55 -20.71
C ALA A 338 -14.71 -34.08 -21.18
N LEU A 339 -13.66 -34.40 -20.42
CA LEU A 339 -12.27 -34.12 -20.80
C LEU A 339 -11.89 -34.83 -22.08
N GLN A 340 -12.17 -36.13 -22.21
CA GLN A 340 -11.86 -36.91 -23.40
C GLN A 340 -12.52 -36.32 -24.64
N SER A 341 -13.82 -35.99 -24.56
CA SER A 341 -14.58 -35.41 -25.68
C SER A 341 -14.01 -34.05 -26.09
N TYR A 342 -13.65 -33.21 -25.11
CA TYR A 342 -13.08 -31.89 -25.36
C TYR A 342 -11.65 -31.97 -25.94
N MET A 343 -10.81 -32.85 -25.39
CA MET A 343 -9.42 -33.02 -25.85
C MET A 343 -9.33 -33.69 -27.22
N ALA A 344 -10.30 -34.54 -27.58
CA ALA A 344 -10.38 -35.10 -28.93
C ALA A 344 -10.63 -34.03 -30.01
N LEU A 345 -11.37 -32.97 -29.67
CA LEU A 345 -11.69 -31.87 -30.59
C LEU A 345 -10.63 -30.76 -30.58
N ASN A 346 -10.17 -30.36 -29.39
CA ASN A 346 -9.35 -29.15 -29.20
C ASN A 346 -7.90 -29.46 -28.79
N GLY A 347 -7.55 -30.72 -28.50
CA GLY A 347 -6.26 -31.09 -27.90
C GLY A 347 -5.05 -30.63 -28.72
N VAL A 348 -5.09 -30.80 -30.05
CA VAL A 348 -4.01 -30.36 -30.95
C VAL A 348 -3.83 -28.84 -30.90
N SER A 349 -4.93 -28.08 -30.95
CA SER A 349 -4.88 -26.61 -30.88
C SER A 349 -4.35 -26.12 -29.53
N ILE A 350 -4.64 -26.81 -28.43
CA ILE A 350 -4.16 -26.45 -27.08
C ILE A 350 -2.64 -26.70 -26.97
N VAL A 351 -2.15 -27.79 -27.54
CA VAL A 351 -0.72 -28.08 -27.58
C VAL A 351 0.01 -27.05 -28.45
N ASP A 352 -0.53 -26.71 -29.62
CA ASP A 352 0.03 -25.70 -30.51
C ASP A 352 0.06 -24.30 -29.87
N GLU A 353 -1.02 -23.91 -29.18
CA GLU A 353 -1.05 -22.67 -28.39
C GLU A 353 0.02 -22.68 -27.29
N TYR A 354 0.20 -23.81 -26.61
CA TYR A 354 1.21 -23.97 -25.57
C TYR A 354 2.64 -23.89 -26.12
N GLU A 355 2.93 -24.56 -27.23
CA GLU A 355 4.26 -24.55 -27.87
C GLU A 355 4.58 -23.15 -28.42
N THR A 356 3.60 -22.50 -29.05
CA THR A 356 3.74 -21.10 -29.54
C THR A 356 4.00 -20.13 -28.39
N ALA A 357 3.31 -20.29 -27.25
CA ALA A 357 3.51 -19.44 -26.09
C ALA A 357 4.84 -19.69 -25.36
N ASN A 358 5.49 -20.84 -25.58
CA ASN A 358 6.73 -21.23 -24.90
C ASN A 358 7.76 -21.75 -25.92
N PRO A 359 8.38 -20.87 -26.74
CA PRO A 359 9.27 -21.27 -27.82
C PRO A 359 10.58 -21.94 -27.34
N HIS A 360 10.97 -21.73 -26.08
CA HIS A 360 12.19 -22.28 -25.48
C HIS A 360 11.96 -23.60 -24.71
N VAL A 361 10.82 -24.26 -24.91
CA VAL A 361 10.53 -25.55 -24.25
C VAL A 361 11.56 -26.60 -24.66
N GLY A 362 12.24 -27.18 -23.67
CA GLY A 362 13.28 -28.19 -23.89
C GLY A 362 14.71 -27.64 -23.97
N GLU A 363 14.89 -26.32 -24.04
CA GLU A 363 16.22 -25.72 -23.92
C GLU A 363 16.76 -25.83 -22.48
N GLU A 364 18.08 -26.01 -22.36
CA GLU A 364 18.76 -25.90 -21.07
C GLU A 364 19.00 -24.44 -20.69
N PRO A 365 18.90 -24.08 -19.41
CA PRO A 365 19.22 -22.73 -18.97
C PRO A 365 20.68 -22.41 -19.30
N LYS A 366 20.93 -21.27 -19.96
CA LYS A 366 22.28 -20.82 -20.32
C LYS A 366 22.72 -19.74 -19.35
N ALA A 367 23.84 -19.98 -18.66
CA ALA A 367 24.44 -18.98 -17.78
C ALA A 367 24.98 -17.77 -18.57
N ASP A 368 25.17 -17.94 -19.88
CA ASP A 368 25.68 -16.90 -20.78
C ASP A 368 24.63 -15.81 -21.09
N ASP A 369 23.34 -16.08 -20.83
CA ASP A 369 22.25 -15.10 -20.98
C ASP A 369 22.16 -14.12 -19.78
N PHE A 370 23.03 -14.26 -18.77
CA PHE A 370 23.08 -13.39 -17.62
C PHE A 370 23.55 -11.97 -17.99
N GLN A 371 22.71 -10.97 -17.71
CA GLN A 371 23.02 -9.57 -17.95
C GLN A 371 23.36 -8.86 -16.65
N ARG A 372 24.65 -8.60 -16.41
CA ARG A 372 25.09 -7.95 -15.18
C ARG A 372 24.61 -6.49 -15.10
N ILE A 373 23.86 -6.17 -14.05
CA ILE A 373 23.46 -4.79 -13.73
C ILE A 373 24.57 -4.02 -13.00
N PRO A 374 24.60 -2.68 -13.05
CA PRO A 374 25.59 -1.89 -12.32
C PRO A 374 25.43 -2.06 -10.80
N LEU A 375 26.53 -1.93 -10.06
CA LEU A 375 26.58 -2.20 -8.62
C LEU A 375 25.63 -1.32 -7.80
N SER A 376 25.45 -0.05 -8.19
CA SER A 376 24.50 0.87 -7.55
C SER A 376 23.05 0.42 -7.74
N ALA A 377 22.69 -0.04 -8.95
CA ALA A 377 21.39 -0.63 -9.23
C ALA A 377 21.19 -1.93 -8.45
N TYR A 378 22.21 -2.79 -8.37
CA TYR A 378 22.16 -4.00 -7.56
C TYR A 378 21.85 -3.69 -6.08
N ARG A 379 22.54 -2.73 -5.47
CA ARG A 379 22.30 -2.34 -4.07
C ARG A 379 20.86 -1.87 -3.85
N ALA A 380 20.32 -1.07 -4.77
CA ALA A 380 18.94 -0.59 -4.70
C ALA A 380 17.91 -1.72 -4.84
N THR A 381 18.06 -2.57 -5.86
CA THR A 381 17.18 -3.71 -6.10
C THR A 381 17.27 -4.73 -4.95
N ARG A 382 18.46 -4.98 -4.41
CA ARG A 382 18.69 -5.84 -3.22
C ARG A 382 17.96 -5.31 -2.00
N TYR A 383 17.99 -3.99 -1.76
CA TYR A 383 17.25 -3.39 -0.65
C TYR A 383 15.74 -3.58 -0.80
N LEU A 384 15.19 -3.35 -2.00
CA LEU A 384 13.76 -3.56 -2.26
C LEU A 384 13.35 -5.02 -2.11
N PHE A 385 14.18 -5.94 -2.60
CA PHE A 385 13.99 -7.38 -2.43
C PHE A 385 14.03 -7.78 -0.95
N GLN A 386 14.94 -7.20 -0.15
CA GLN A 386 14.96 -7.38 1.30
C GLN A 386 13.69 -6.88 2.00
N GLN A 387 13.11 -5.77 1.54
CA GLN A 387 11.83 -5.31 2.08
C GLN A 387 10.68 -6.28 1.81
N HIS A 388 10.78 -7.07 0.74
CA HIS A 388 9.84 -8.13 0.40
C HIS A 388 10.08 -9.37 1.27
N THR A 389 11.30 -9.93 1.32
CA THR A 389 11.56 -11.16 2.09
C THR A 389 11.29 -10.98 3.58
N VAL A 390 11.64 -9.83 4.17
CA VAL A 390 11.31 -9.51 5.57
C VAL A 390 9.80 -9.52 5.84
N GLN A 391 8.96 -9.14 4.87
CA GLN A 391 7.51 -9.24 5.02
C GLN A 391 7.02 -10.68 4.96
N VAL A 392 7.61 -11.49 4.09
CA VAL A 392 7.30 -12.92 3.98
C VAL A 392 7.72 -13.65 5.26
N GLU A 393 8.94 -13.41 5.75
CA GLU A 393 9.47 -13.95 7.01
C GLU A 393 8.58 -13.59 8.20
N ARG A 394 8.18 -12.31 8.33
CA ARG A 394 7.22 -11.92 9.37
C ARG A 394 5.87 -12.63 9.21
N ALA A 395 5.39 -12.81 7.98
CA ALA A 395 4.13 -13.52 7.75
C ALA A 395 4.25 -15.01 8.12
N LEU A 396 5.43 -15.63 7.90
CA LEU A 396 5.72 -17.00 8.33
C LEU A 396 5.76 -17.13 9.86
N GLU A 397 6.41 -16.19 10.55
CA GLU A 397 6.46 -16.16 12.01
C GLU A 397 5.07 -16.02 12.62
N GLU A 398 4.26 -15.07 12.12
CA GLU A 398 2.87 -14.88 12.56
C GLU A 398 2.01 -16.11 12.26
N LEU A 399 2.24 -16.77 11.13
CA LEU A 399 1.54 -18.00 10.76
C LEU A 399 1.90 -19.16 11.71
N GLN A 400 3.19 -19.34 12.01
CA GLN A 400 3.65 -20.36 12.96
C GLN A 400 3.08 -20.10 14.36
N ALA A 401 3.08 -18.85 14.81
CA ALA A 401 2.50 -18.44 16.08
C ALA A 401 0.99 -18.73 16.14
N ALA A 402 0.26 -18.46 15.05
CA ALA A 402 -1.18 -18.72 14.96
C ALA A 402 -1.51 -20.23 14.97
N MET A 403 -0.63 -21.07 14.43
CA MET A 403 -0.83 -22.51 14.32
C MET A 403 -0.40 -23.30 15.56
N GLY A 404 0.36 -22.69 16.49
CA GLY A 404 0.82 -23.33 17.73
C GLY A 404 1.73 -24.54 17.51
N GLY A 405 2.32 -24.69 16.31
CA GLY A 405 3.09 -25.86 15.91
C GLY A 405 4.23 -25.50 14.94
N ASN A 406 5.24 -26.38 14.87
CA ASN A 406 6.38 -26.20 13.97
C ASN A 406 5.98 -26.50 12.52
N VAL A 407 6.22 -25.55 11.62
CA VAL A 407 6.07 -25.71 10.16
C VAL A 407 7.48 -25.76 9.57
N PRO A 408 8.04 -26.96 9.29
CA PRO A 408 9.41 -27.09 8.80
C PRO A 408 9.66 -26.33 7.50
N SER A 409 8.68 -26.28 6.60
CA SER A 409 8.82 -25.58 5.33
C SER A 409 8.97 -24.07 5.48
N ALA A 410 8.45 -23.47 6.55
CA ALA A 410 8.68 -22.06 6.86
C ALA A 410 10.16 -21.78 7.15
N LYS A 411 10.82 -22.62 7.98
CA LYS A 411 12.26 -22.50 8.26
C LYS A 411 13.12 -22.81 7.03
N LYS A 412 12.67 -23.75 6.18
CA LYS A 412 13.34 -24.01 4.90
C LYS A 412 13.28 -22.78 3.99
N LEU A 413 12.15 -22.07 3.96
CA LEU A 413 11.99 -20.87 3.14
C LEU A 413 12.90 -19.74 3.61
N THR A 414 12.97 -19.48 4.92
CA THR A 414 13.86 -18.44 5.47
C THR A 414 15.34 -18.73 5.18
N ASN A 415 15.77 -19.98 5.37
CA ASN A 415 17.14 -20.40 5.05
C ASN A 415 17.44 -20.26 3.55
N LEU A 416 16.44 -20.50 2.70
CA LEU A 416 16.59 -20.37 1.25
C LEU A 416 16.67 -18.91 0.82
N HIS A 417 15.95 -17.99 1.47
CA HIS A 417 16.13 -16.55 1.26
C HIS A 417 17.55 -16.12 1.64
N GLU A 418 18.09 -16.60 2.75
CA GLU A 418 19.49 -16.33 3.15
C GLU A 418 20.50 -16.88 2.13
N GLU A 419 20.29 -18.11 1.65
CA GLU A 419 21.10 -18.69 0.56
C GLU A 419 21.05 -17.82 -0.70
N LEU A 420 19.87 -17.31 -1.06
CA LEU A 420 19.67 -16.44 -2.21
C LEU A 420 20.49 -15.15 -2.08
N TYR A 421 20.47 -14.50 -0.92
CA TYR A 421 21.30 -13.32 -0.67
C TYR A 421 22.79 -13.62 -0.76
N ASN A 422 23.23 -14.73 -0.17
CA ASN A 422 24.64 -15.14 -0.22
C ASN A 422 25.12 -15.40 -1.65
N LEU A 423 24.27 -16.02 -2.48
CA LEU A 423 24.56 -16.24 -3.91
C LEU A 423 24.59 -14.93 -4.69
N LEU A 424 23.62 -14.04 -4.47
CA LEU A 424 23.60 -12.72 -5.10
C LEU A 424 24.83 -11.90 -4.72
N ASP A 425 25.19 -11.86 -3.43
CA ASP A 425 26.37 -11.14 -2.93
C ASP A 425 27.66 -11.75 -3.51
N ALA A 426 27.74 -13.08 -3.68
CA ALA A 426 28.87 -13.73 -4.32
C ALA A 426 29.00 -13.36 -5.81
N VAL A 427 27.89 -13.26 -6.54
CA VAL A 427 27.86 -12.89 -7.97
C VAL A 427 28.18 -11.41 -8.18
N TYR A 428 27.65 -10.52 -7.33
CA TYR A 428 27.73 -9.08 -7.54
C TYR A 428 28.87 -8.39 -6.81
N LEU A 429 29.29 -8.87 -5.63
CA LEU A 429 30.29 -8.20 -4.78
C LEU A 429 31.69 -8.82 -4.83
N ARG A 430 31.81 -10.14 -5.09
CA ARG A 430 33.09 -10.86 -4.93
C ARG A 430 33.92 -11.04 -6.20
N SER A 431 33.35 -10.89 -7.40
CA SER A 431 34.06 -11.19 -8.65
C SER A 431 33.68 -10.26 -9.82
N GLU A 432 34.65 -9.95 -10.69
CA GLU A 432 34.41 -9.22 -11.96
C GLU A 432 33.74 -10.11 -13.01
N LYS A 433 33.98 -11.42 -12.98
CA LYS A 433 33.29 -12.41 -13.83
C LYS A 433 32.50 -13.40 -12.98
N PRO A 434 31.18 -13.49 -13.14
CA PRO A 434 30.36 -14.40 -12.36
C PRO A 434 30.67 -15.86 -12.73
N SER A 435 30.87 -16.72 -11.73
CA SER A 435 31.01 -18.15 -11.97
C SER A 435 29.71 -18.72 -12.56
N LYS A 436 29.80 -19.42 -13.70
CA LYS A 436 28.64 -20.06 -14.35
C LYS A 436 27.85 -20.93 -13.37
N GLN A 437 28.54 -21.63 -12.45
CA GLN A 437 27.90 -22.47 -11.44
C GLN A 437 27.03 -21.67 -10.46
N LEU A 438 27.45 -20.47 -10.06
CA LEU A 438 26.67 -19.62 -9.15
C LEU A 438 25.43 -19.05 -9.86
N VAL A 439 25.59 -18.66 -11.13
CA VAL A 439 24.48 -18.20 -11.97
C VAL A 439 23.45 -19.31 -12.16
N MET A 440 23.88 -20.55 -12.46
CA MET A 440 22.97 -21.69 -12.56
C MET A 440 22.21 -21.96 -11.26
N LYS A 441 22.88 -21.85 -10.11
CA LYS A 441 22.20 -21.98 -8.81
C LYS A 441 21.13 -20.91 -8.62
N LEU A 442 21.40 -19.66 -9.02
CA LEU A 442 20.44 -18.56 -8.97
C LEU A 442 19.25 -18.79 -9.92
N ILE A 443 19.49 -19.28 -11.12
CA ILE A 443 18.43 -19.61 -12.10
C ILE A 443 17.46 -20.67 -11.53
N ALA A 444 17.95 -21.62 -10.74
CA ALA A 444 17.13 -22.65 -10.11
C ALA A 444 16.34 -22.17 -8.86
N MET A 445 16.63 -20.98 -8.32
CA MET A 445 16.02 -20.52 -7.06
C MET A 445 14.50 -20.34 -7.12
N PRO A 446 13.89 -19.75 -8.18
CA PRO A 446 12.44 -19.59 -8.26
C PRO A 446 11.69 -20.92 -8.13
N GLN A 447 12.21 -21.97 -8.76
CA GLN A 447 11.64 -23.31 -8.63
C GLN A 447 11.71 -23.82 -7.19
N ARG A 448 12.86 -23.71 -6.54
CA ARG A 448 13.04 -24.14 -5.14
C ARG A 448 12.13 -23.38 -4.19
N VAL A 449 11.97 -22.06 -4.37
CA VAL A 449 11.03 -21.23 -3.62
C VAL A 449 9.60 -21.72 -3.83
N SER A 450 9.21 -21.96 -5.09
CA SER A 450 7.87 -22.46 -5.42
C SER A 450 7.56 -23.79 -4.74
N ASP A 451 8.48 -24.75 -4.83
CA ASP A 451 8.31 -26.09 -4.28
C ASP A 451 8.17 -26.06 -2.74
N ILE A 452 8.94 -25.21 -2.04
CA ILE A 452 8.80 -25.04 -0.58
C ILE A 452 7.44 -24.41 -0.24
N ILE A 453 7.04 -23.37 -0.96
CA ILE A 453 5.76 -22.69 -0.69
C ILE A 453 4.57 -23.62 -0.96
N ASP A 454 4.65 -24.45 -2.00
CA ASP A 454 3.64 -25.50 -2.27
C ASP A 454 3.53 -26.52 -1.14
N ALA A 455 4.61 -26.78 -0.40
CA ALA A 455 4.62 -27.70 0.74
C ALA A 455 4.03 -27.09 2.04
N ILE A 456 4.00 -25.76 2.19
CA ILE A 456 3.54 -25.09 3.42
C ILE A 456 2.07 -25.41 3.72
N GLU A 457 1.20 -25.38 2.73
CA GLU A 457 -0.25 -25.51 2.96
C GLU A 457 -0.70 -26.93 3.33
N PRO A 458 -0.21 -28.00 2.66
CA PRO A 458 -0.40 -29.37 3.14
C PRO A 458 0.14 -29.59 4.56
N GLU A 459 1.32 -29.06 4.88
CA GLU A 459 1.89 -29.13 6.24
C GLU A 459 0.98 -28.47 7.27
N MET A 460 0.38 -27.33 6.93
CA MET A 460 -0.57 -26.66 7.79
C MET A 460 -1.88 -27.42 7.96
N GLN A 461 -2.44 -28.00 6.89
CA GLN A 461 -3.64 -28.83 7.00
C GLN A 461 -3.40 -30.02 7.94
N LEU A 462 -2.23 -30.65 7.84
CA LEU A 462 -1.80 -31.72 8.74
C LEU A 462 -1.59 -31.21 10.18
N ALA A 463 -1.04 -30.02 10.37
CA ALA A 463 -0.87 -29.41 11.68
C ALA A 463 -2.23 -29.10 12.33
N TYR A 464 -3.16 -28.52 11.57
CA TYR A 464 -4.52 -28.22 12.01
C TYR A 464 -5.29 -29.50 12.38
N HIS A 465 -5.23 -30.53 11.53
CA HIS A 465 -5.85 -31.81 11.80
C HIS A 465 -5.30 -32.46 13.08
N ARG A 466 -3.98 -32.41 13.29
CA ARG A 466 -3.32 -32.89 14.53
C ARG A 466 -3.79 -32.12 15.75
N TYR A 467 -3.84 -30.79 15.67
CA TYR A 467 -4.31 -29.94 16.76
C TYR A 467 -5.76 -30.26 17.13
N TYR A 468 -6.66 -30.33 16.13
CA TYR A 468 -8.06 -30.64 16.34
C TYR A 468 -8.27 -32.04 16.92
N LYS A 469 -7.55 -33.05 16.41
CA LYS A 469 -7.58 -34.41 16.95
C LYS A 469 -7.17 -34.45 18.42
N ASN A 470 -6.10 -33.75 18.78
CA ASN A 470 -5.63 -33.66 20.18
C ASN A 470 -6.67 -32.96 21.07
N TYR A 471 -7.24 -31.84 20.62
CA TYR A 471 -8.30 -31.12 21.33
C TYR A 471 -9.54 -32.00 21.58
N MET A 472 -10.02 -32.70 20.55
CA MET A 472 -11.13 -33.63 20.67
C MET A 472 -10.83 -34.79 21.63
N SER A 473 -9.60 -35.30 21.62
CA SER A 473 -9.16 -36.36 22.54
C SER A 473 -9.15 -35.89 24.01
N GLN A 474 -8.74 -34.65 24.26
CA GLN A 474 -8.77 -34.04 25.60
C GLN A 474 -10.20 -33.84 26.10
N ILE A 475 -11.11 -33.37 25.24
CA ILE A 475 -12.54 -33.27 25.58
C ILE A 475 -13.11 -34.65 25.91
N GLN A 476 -12.78 -35.67 25.14
CA GLN A 476 -13.24 -37.04 25.42
C GLN A 476 -12.69 -37.57 26.74
N GLN A 477 -11.42 -37.30 27.07
CA GLN A 477 -10.83 -37.66 28.36
C GLN A 477 -11.51 -36.93 29.52
N GLN A 478 -11.75 -35.62 29.39
CA GLN A 478 -12.48 -34.84 30.40
C GLN A 478 -13.92 -35.36 30.60
N ARG A 479 -14.62 -35.70 29.52
CA ARG A 479 -15.97 -36.31 29.58
C ARG A 479 -15.95 -37.71 30.22
N ARG A 480 -14.91 -38.51 29.97
CA ARG A 480 -14.74 -39.84 30.61
C ARG A 480 -14.43 -39.70 32.10
N ALA A 481 -13.56 -38.76 32.49
CA ALA A 481 -13.27 -38.46 33.88
C ALA A 481 -14.52 -37.97 34.63
N ALA A 482 -15.32 -37.09 34.01
CA ALA A 482 -16.59 -36.63 34.57
C ALA A 482 -17.64 -37.76 34.73
N ARG A 483 -17.66 -38.74 33.82
CA ARG A 483 -18.54 -39.92 33.92
C ARG A 483 -18.05 -40.96 34.93
N GLY A 484 -16.73 -41.14 35.06
CA GLY A 484 -16.12 -42.05 36.04
C GLY A 484 -16.24 -41.55 37.48
N GLY A 485 -16.18 -40.22 37.70
CA GLY A 485 -16.38 -39.63 39.03
C GLY A 485 -17.80 -39.75 39.58
N GLY A 486 -18.82 -39.88 38.71
CA GLY A 486 -20.21 -40.07 39.13
C GLY A 486 -20.58 -41.50 39.54
N ALA A 487 -19.71 -42.50 39.27
CA ALA A 487 -19.95 -43.90 39.62
C ALA A 487 -19.41 -44.29 41.02
N HIS A 488 -18.67 -43.39 41.69
CA HIS A 488 -18.20 -43.57 43.08
C HIS A 488 -19.09 -42.86 44.12
N GLN A 489 -20.19 -42.23 43.68
CA GLN A 489 -21.12 -41.48 44.54
C GLN A 489 -22.56 -42.03 44.52
N ARG A 490 -22.77 -43.28 44.09
CA ARG A 490 -24.07 -43.96 44.20
C ARG A 490 -23.97 -45.22 45.03
#